data_AF-A0A7S4W305-F1
#
_entry.id   AF-A0A7S4W305-F1
#
_cell.length_a   1.000
_cell.length_b   1.000
_cell.length_c   1.000
_cell.angle_alpha   90.00
_cell.angle_beta   90.00
_cell.angle_gamma   90.00
#
_symmetry.space_group_name_H-M   'P 1'
#
loop_
_entity.id
_entity.type
_entity.pdbx_description
1 polymer ?
#
loop_
_entity_poly.entity_id
_entity_poly.type
_entity_poly.pdbx_seq_one_letter_code
_entity_poly.pdbx_strand_id
1 'polypeptide(L)'
;LLQSMSHFGSSLFLTRARLAHTLQKCFVSGFAAMDKLMPAVAGIGGLYVASKIIPVMYRWELIPGVGSPEYQAKAKTIRYDHYTEGIVYSPYDTGDPIREMPAASANKMYLRQKGGGWKFQSEM
;
A
#
# COMPACT_ATOMS: atom_id res chain seq x y z
N LEU A 1 -2.75 -19.29 -70.00
CA LEU A 1 -3.11 -17.85 -70.05
C LEU A 1 -3.22 -17.31 -68.61
N LEU A 2 -2.15 -17.45 -67.82
CA LEU A 2 -2.12 -17.07 -66.39
C LEU A 2 -0.66 -16.97 -65.92
N GLN A 3 0.11 -16.04 -66.51
CA GLN A 3 1.51 -15.82 -66.12
C GLN A 3 2.01 -14.42 -66.49
N SER A 4 1.30 -13.36 -66.05
CA SER A 4 1.80 -12.00 -66.25
C SER A 4 1.14 -10.99 -65.30
N MET A 5 1.46 -11.00 -64.00
CA MET A 5 1.15 -9.87 -63.08
C MET A 5 2.04 -9.87 -61.82
N SER A 6 3.38 -9.87 -61.91
CA SER A 6 4.24 -9.87 -60.69
C SER A 6 5.39 -8.84 -60.66
N HIS A 7 5.41 -7.81 -61.51
CA HIS A 7 6.57 -6.90 -61.59
C HIS A 7 6.32 -5.40 -61.37
N PHE A 8 5.19 -4.99 -60.81
CA PHE A 8 4.86 -3.55 -60.67
C PHE A 8 4.88 -3.00 -59.23
N GLY A 9 5.66 -3.60 -58.31
CA GLY A 9 5.56 -3.31 -56.87
C GLY A 9 6.82 -2.82 -56.12
N SER A 10 8.01 -2.76 -56.74
CA SER A 10 9.27 -2.58 -55.98
C SER A 10 9.91 -1.18 -56.05
N SER A 11 9.46 -0.28 -56.91
CA SER A 11 10.14 1.02 -57.12
C SER A 11 9.68 2.12 -56.15
N LEU A 12 8.44 2.06 -55.65
CA LEU A 12 7.84 3.18 -54.90
C LEU A 12 8.13 3.17 -53.38
N PHE A 13 8.73 2.11 -52.85
CA PHE A 13 8.97 1.98 -51.41
C PHE A 13 10.34 2.50 -50.95
N LEU A 14 11.31 2.65 -51.85
CA LEU A 14 12.67 3.04 -51.45
C LEU A 14 12.87 4.56 -51.29
N THR A 15 12.05 5.38 -51.94
CA THR A 15 12.22 6.85 -51.90
C THR A 15 11.60 7.50 -50.65
N ARG A 16 10.71 6.79 -49.94
CA ARG A 16 10.03 7.33 -48.74
C ARG A 16 10.82 7.14 -47.44
N ALA A 17 11.81 6.26 -47.43
CA ALA A 17 12.61 5.97 -46.24
C ALA A 17 13.70 7.04 -45.93
N ARG A 18 14.12 7.84 -46.92
CA ARG A 18 15.18 8.85 -46.71
C ARG A 18 14.68 10.22 -46.24
N LEU A 19 13.38 10.53 -46.36
CA LEU A 19 12.85 11.83 -45.89
C LEU A 19 12.42 11.82 -44.42
N ALA A 20 12.17 10.65 -43.83
CA ALA A 20 11.76 10.52 -42.43
C ALA A 20 12.92 10.68 -41.43
N HIS A 21 14.16 10.46 -41.86
CA HIS A 21 15.32 10.53 -40.97
C HIS A 21 15.87 11.95 -40.72
N THR A 22 15.53 12.92 -41.57
CA THR A 22 16.06 14.30 -41.48
C THR A 22 15.17 15.23 -40.66
N LEU A 23 13.88 14.92 -40.49
CA LEU A 23 12.96 15.70 -39.64
C LEU A 23 12.98 15.30 -38.15
N GLN A 24 13.57 14.15 -37.82
CA GLN A 24 13.61 13.65 -36.44
C GLN A 24 14.70 14.30 -35.56
N LYS A 25 15.69 14.98 -36.15
CA LYS A 25 16.83 15.57 -35.41
C LYS A 25 16.54 16.94 -34.79
N CYS A 26 15.51 17.67 -35.22
CA CYS A 26 15.22 19.00 -34.66
C CYS A 26 14.39 18.96 -33.37
N PHE A 27 13.71 17.85 -33.06
CA PHE A 27 12.85 17.75 -31.86
C PHE A 27 13.61 17.35 -30.58
N VAL A 28 14.86 16.91 -30.69
CA VAL A 28 15.61 16.31 -29.57
C VAL A 28 16.49 17.32 -28.82
N SER A 29 16.87 18.45 -29.44
CA SER A 29 17.78 19.42 -28.82
C SER A 29 17.16 20.25 -27.67
N GLY A 30 15.84 20.21 -27.47
CA GLY A 30 15.15 20.88 -26.35
C GLY A 30 15.11 20.08 -25.04
N PHE A 31 15.48 18.80 -25.04
CA PHE A 31 15.31 17.91 -23.88
C PHE A 31 16.51 17.88 -22.92
N ALA A 32 17.71 18.25 -23.37
CA ALA A 32 18.93 18.14 -22.56
C ALA A 32 18.91 18.99 -21.27
N ALA A 33 18.17 20.11 -21.26
CA ALA A 33 17.96 20.92 -20.06
C ALA A 33 16.86 20.35 -19.14
N MET A 34 15.85 19.69 -19.73
CA MET A 34 14.73 19.08 -19.00
C MET A 34 15.17 17.88 -18.16
N ASP A 35 16.17 17.13 -18.63
CA ASP A 35 16.72 15.95 -17.96
C ASP A 35 17.40 16.27 -16.61
N LYS A 36 17.84 17.51 -16.41
CA LYS A 36 18.41 17.99 -15.14
C LYS A 36 17.37 18.67 -14.25
N LEU A 37 16.36 19.30 -14.85
CA LEU A 37 15.33 20.03 -14.12
C LEU A 37 14.30 19.08 -13.47
N MET A 38 13.93 18.00 -14.16
CA MET A 38 12.96 17.03 -13.66
C MET A 38 13.37 16.35 -12.35
N PRO A 39 14.62 15.86 -12.17
CA PRO A 39 15.07 15.33 -10.88
C PRO A 39 15.05 16.37 -9.76
N ALA A 40 15.38 17.63 -10.05
CA ALA A 40 15.37 18.70 -9.06
C ALA A 40 13.93 19.00 -8.58
N VAL A 41 12.98 19.12 -9.51
CA VAL A 41 11.56 19.32 -9.18
C VAL A 41 11.00 18.13 -8.42
N ALA A 42 11.33 16.90 -8.85
CA ALA A 42 10.93 15.69 -8.14
C ALA A 42 11.51 15.62 -6.72
N GLY A 43 12.77 16.01 -6.53
CA GLY A 43 13.41 16.07 -5.22
C GLY A 43 12.74 17.07 -4.29
N ILE A 44 12.47 18.30 -4.77
CA ILE A 44 11.77 19.32 -3.98
C ILE A 44 10.34 18.88 -3.67
N GLY A 45 9.61 18.34 -4.65
CA GLY A 45 8.26 17.82 -4.46
C GLY A 45 8.23 16.68 -3.43
N GLY A 46 9.18 15.76 -3.49
CA GLY A 46 9.31 14.66 -2.53
C GLY A 46 9.56 15.16 -1.11
N LEU A 47 10.46 16.13 -0.93
CA LEU A 47 10.72 16.75 0.39
C LEU A 47 9.48 17.48 0.93
N TYR A 48 8.75 18.19 0.06
CA TYR A 48 7.52 18.87 0.46
C TYR A 48 6.45 17.89 0.94
N VAL A 49 6.23 16.79 0.20
CA VAL A 49 5.28 15.75 0.60
C VAL A 49 5.72 15.08 1.91
N ALA A 50 7.01 14.73 2.05
CA ALA A 50 7.55 14.16 3.28
C ALA A 50 7.32 15.09 4.48
N SER A 51 7.50 16.41 4.32
CA SER A 51 7.28 17.40 5.38
C SER A 51 5.83 17.42 5.91
N LYS A 52 4.85 17.02 5.08
CA LYS A 52 3.44 16.93 5.46
C LYS A 52 3.06 15.56 6.02
N ILE A 53 3.66 14.49 5.50
CA ILE A 53 3.36 13.12 5.94
C ILE A 53 4.01 12.80 7.29
N ILE A 54 5.26 13.20 7.52
CA ILE A 54 6.00 12.92 8.76
C ILE A 54 5.22 13.30 10.04
N PRO A 55 4.64 14.51 10.19
CA PRO A 55 3.89 14.85 11.40
C PRO A 55 2.61 14.03 11.58
N VAL A 56 1.96 13.59 10.48
CA VAL A 56 0.79 12.70 10.55
C VAL A 56 1.22 11.33 11.06
N MET A 57 2.28 10.75 10.49
CA MET A 57 2.81 9.46 10.94
C MET A 57 3.30 9.52 12.40
N TYR A 58 3.87 10.64 12.84
CA TYR A 58 4.30 10.85 14.22
C TYR A 58 3.11 10.88 15.20
N ARG A 59 2.01 11.57 14.83
CA ARG A 59 0.79 11.59 15.64
C ARG A 59 0.05 10.27 15.63
N TRP A 60 0.11 9.52 14.54
CA TRP A 60 -0.51 8.21 14.39
C TRP A 60 0.38 7.06 14.90
N GLU A 61 1.55 7.38 15.47
CA GLU A 61 2.48 6.41 16.07
C GLU A 61 2.91 5.30 15.09
N LEU A 62 2.95 5.63 13.80
CA LEU A 62 3.28 4.67 12.75
C LEU A 62 4.80 4.40 12.66
N ILE A 63 5.62 5.19 13.35
CA ILE A 63 7.08 5.09 13.31
C ILE A 63 7.54 4.16 14.45
N PRO A 64 8.00 2.93 14.15
CA PRO A 64 8.47 2.01 15.17
C PRO A 64 9.65 2.62 15.93
N GLY A 65 9.63 2.52 17.26
CA GLY A 65 10.71 3.02 18.13
C GLY A 65 10.67 4.51 18.45
N VAL A 66 9.72 5.29 17.92
CA VAL A 66 9.55 6.71 18.25
C VAL A 66 8.15 6.96 18.80
N GLY A 67 8.04 7.11 20.11
CA GLY A 67 6.79 7.46 20.77
C GLY A 67 6.56 8.96 20.81
N SER A 68 5.40 9.42 20.35
CA SER A 68 4.95 10.81 20.55
C SER A 68 4.74 11.10 22.05
N PRO A 69 4.74 12.37 22.50
CA PRO A 69 4.40 12.69 23.89
C PRO A 69 2.99 12.21 24.28
N GLU A 70 2.07 12.24 23.32
CA GLU A 70 0.71 11.73 23.46
C GLU A 70 0.69 10.21 23.66
N TYR A 71 1.51 9.47 22.89
CA TYR A 71 1.70 8.03 23.10
C TYR A 71 2.15 7.75 24.51
N GLN A 72 3.21 8.42 24.96
CA GLN A 72 3.79 8.16 26.28
C GLN A 72 2.81 8.48 27.40
N ALA A 73 1.97 9.50 27.23
CA ALA A 73 0.89 9.79 28.18
C ALA A 73 -0.14 8.65 28.24
N LYS A 74 -0.56 8.12 27.08
CA LYS A 74 -1.50 6.97 27.00
C LYS A 74 -0.87 5.68 27.50
N ALA A 75 0.37 5.38 27.14
CA ALA A 75 1.11 4.19 27.55
C ALA A 75 1.22 4.08 29.08
N LYS A 76 1.33 5.21 29.79
CA LYS A 76 1.31 5.24 31.26
C LYS A 76 -0.04 4.83 31.86
N THR A 77 -1.13 4.99 31.12
CA THR A 77 -2.47 4.56 31.56
C THR A 77 -2.77 3.12 31.22
N ILE A 78 -2.01 2.51 30.30
CA ILE A 78 -2.20 1.11 29.92
C ILE A 78 -1.67 0.22 31.04
N ARG A 79 -2.58 -0.54 31.65
CA ARG A 79 -2.29 -1.52 32.70
C ARG A 79 -1.91 -2.87 32.10
N TYR A 80 -0.60 -3.15 32.04
CA TYR A 80 -0.05 -4.41 31.52
C TYR A 80 -0.06 -5.56 32.55
N ASP A 81 -0.48 -5.28 33.77
CA ASP A 81 -0.53 -6.20 34.90
C ASP A 81 -1.72 -7.18 34.86
N HIS A 82 -2.72 -6.94 34.00
CA HIS A 82 -3.90 -7.81 33.82
C HIS A 82 -3.69 -8.96 32.81
N TYR A 83 -2.54 -9.65 32.87
CA TYR A 83 -2.26 -10.76 31.94
C TYR A 83 -2.99 -12.07 32.30
N THR A 84 -3.45 -12.21 33.55
CA THR A 84 -4.23 -13.37 34.02
C THR A 84 -5.73 -13.22 33.79
N GLU A 85 -6.22 -11.99 33.64
CA GLU A 85 -7.66 -11.68 33.57
C GLU A 85 -8.21 -11.73 32.13
N GLY A 86 -7.33 -11.86 31.13
CA GLY A 86 -7.70 -11.94 29.72
C GLY A 86 -8.09 -10.57 29.15
N ILE A 87 -7.46 -10.17 28.05
CA ILE A 87 -7.80 -8.91 27.38
C ILE A 87 -8.96 -9.21 26.41
N VAL A 88 -10.15 -8.69 26.71
CA VAL A 88 -11.29 -8.79 25.80
C VAL A 88 -11.20 -7.67 24.77
N TYR A 89 -10.86 -8.01 23.52
CA TYR A 89 -10.94 -7.07 22.40
C TYR A 89 -12.41 -6.82 22.05
N SER A 90 -12.93 -5.62 22.36
CA SER A 90 -14.19 -5.15 21.79
C SER A 90 -13.89 -4.36 20.51
N PRO A 91 -14.39 -4.77 19.33
CA PRO A 91 -14.19 -4.02 18.09
C PRO A 91 -14.93 -2.68 18.07
N TYR A 92 -15.90 -2.49 18.96
CA TYR A 92 -16.62 -1.23 19.15
C TYR A 92 -16.41 -0.76 20.58
N ASP A 93 -15.53 0.22 20.76
CA ASP A 93 -15.34 0.91 22.02
C ASP A 93 -16.53 1.86 22.23
N THR A 94 -17.53 1.39 22.95
CA THR A 94 -18.72 2.18 23.31
C THR A 94 -18.50 2.97 24.61
N GLY A 95 -17.28 2.99 25.15
CA GLY A 95 -16.91 3.65 26.40
C GLY A 95 -17.25 2.86 27.66
N ASP A 96 -18.19 1.91 27.57
CA ASP A 96 -18.53 1.01 28.66
C ASP A 96 -17.90 -0.37 28.44
N PRO A 97 -17.04 -0.85 29.36
CA PRO A 97 -16.46 -2.18 29.26
C PRO A 97 -17.54 -3.25 29.40
N ILE A 98 -17.53 -4.22 28.49
CA ILE A 98 -18.42 -5.39 28.57
C ILE A 98 -18.05 -6.19 29.82
N ARG A 99 -18.91 -6.16 30.85
CA ARG A 99 -18.67 -6.83 32.14
C ARG A 99 -19.14 -8.27 32.18
N GLU A 100 -20.01 -8.64 31.25
CA GLU A 100 -20.65 -9.96 31.20
C GLU A 100 -20.51 -10.55 29.80
N MET A 101 -20.32 -11.86 29.73
CA MET A 101 -20.21 -12.54 28.44
C MET A 101 -21.54 -12.45 27.68
N PRO A 102 -21.57 -11.86 26.47
CA PRO A 102 -22.82 -11.71 25.72
C PRO A 102 -23.38 -13.09 25.36
N ALA A 103 -24.71 -13.22 25.45
CA ALA A 103 -25.41 -14.49 25.21
C ALA A 103 -25.11 -15.08 23.82
N ALA A 104 -24.85 -14.24 22.82
CA ALA A 104 -24.49 -14.68 21.46
C ALA A 104 -23.13 -15.41 21.40
N SER A 105 -22.22 -15.11 22.33
CA SER A 105 -20.88 -15.71 22.40
C SER A 105 -20.82 -16.92 23.35
N ALA A 106 -21.83 -17.13 24.18
CA ALA A 106 -21.90 -18.26 25.08
C ALA A 106 -21.88 -19.58 24.30
N ASN A 107 -21.06 -20.54 24.76
CA ASN A 107 -20.93 -21.87 24.15
C ASN A 107 -20.39 -21.89 22.71
N LYS A 108 -19.79 -20.80 22.22
CA LYS A 108 -19.16 -20.72 20.89
C LYS A 108 -17.65 -20.89 20.90
N MET A 109 -17.05 -21.20 22.05
CA MET A 109 -15.61 -21.49 22.11
C MET A 109 -15.28 -22.80 21.40
N TYR A 110 -14.23 -22.78 20.58
CA TYR A 110 -13.66 -23.97 19.94
C TYR A 110 -12.64 -24.58 20.90
N LEU A 111 -13.02 -25.70 21.54
CA LEU A 111 -12.25 -26.32 22.60
C LEU A 111 -11.51 -27.56 22.09
N ARG A 112 -10.28 -27.75 22.57
CA ARG A 112 -9.49 -28.95 22.31
C ARG A 112 -9.91 -30.06 23.26
N GLN A 113 -10.28 -31.20 22.70
CA GLN A 113 -10.71 -32.37 23.47
C GLN A 113 -9.53 -33.12 24.09
N LYS A 114 -9.75 -33.76 25.24
CA LYS A 114 -8.74 -34.59 25.93
C LYS A 114 -8.29 -35.78 25.06
N GLY A 115 -9.18 -36.31 24.22
CA GLY A 115 -8.89 -37.40 23.27
C GLY A 115 -8.26 -36.96 21.95
N GLY A 116 -7.94 -35.67 21.78
CA GLY A 116 -7.55 -35.10 20.50
C GLY A 116 -8.77 -34.66 19.68
N GLY A 117 -8.56 -33.70 18.78
CA GLY A 117 -9.60 -33.05 18.01
C GLY A 117 -10.11 -31.75 18.63
N TRP A 118 -10.77 -30.96 17.80
CA TRP A 118 -11.35 -29.68 18.16
C TRP A 118 -12.86 -29.72 17.90
N LYS A 119 -13.65 -29.25 18.84
CA LYS A 119 -15.11 -29.15 18.70
C LYS A 119 -15.61 -27.86 19.33
N PHE A 120 -16.74 -27.36 18.83
CA PHE A 120 -17.41 -26.24 19.50
C PHE A 120 -18.00 -26.71 20.84
N GLN A 121 -17.96 -25.83 21.86
CA GLN A 121 -18.56 -26.10 23.16
C GLN A 121 -20.06 -26.44 23.06
N SER A 122 -20.77 -25.89 22.07
CA SER A 122 -22.18 -26.21 21.79
C SER A 122 -22.43 -27.63 21.26
N GLU A 123 -21.38 -28.35 20.84
CA GLU A 123 -21.44 -29.70 20.26
C GLU A 123 -20.83 -30.78 21.17
N MET A 124 -20.41 -30.37 22.38
CA MET A 124 -19.93 -31.27 23.43
C MET A 124 -21.09 -31.71 24.31
#